data_AF-A0A9Q9BH20-F1
#
_entry.id   AF-A0A9Q9BH20-F1
#
_cell.length_a   1.000
_cell.length_b   1.000
_cell.length_c   1.000
_cell.angle_alpha   90.00
_cell.angle_beta   90.00
_cell.angle_gamma   90.00
#
_symmetry.space_group_name_H-M   'P 1'
#
loop_
_entity.id
_entity.type
_entity.pdbx_description
1 polymer ?
#
loop_
_entity_poly.entity_id
_entity_poly.type
_entity_poly.pdbx_seq_one_letter_code
_entity_poly.pdbx_strand_id
1 'polypeptide(L)'
;MKKRFFLPFLLVLSLCASCSGMIEQPGFVSIFLGNDDGITLKGFEQSQNNEIILFFEGGVSKLQVHALKGALPEEILCNVEEIEAAEFLQDKAYKAKNGDFPVSVFKITPNANFEIGEDFKICGKVSGSINQFLDFELPFKGANNKPAELSFYSLKLGSASKQGFIRFNVKKSGNLFGISLVNAGNSKESDYIFPAFEAEAGSIIVFYWFLPSDGSIPEDGALVSSDACNALEAGEKGFCFWGRVKKFQPKRTNAVLIKTGQNEGLQDAVLFRHPNDQDWGRPEIEQAALEAAEACLWMPDGDLLNAIQANITPAKMIKRISQETINHNAADWVLTK
;
A
#
# COMPACT_ATOMS: atom_id res chain seq x y z
N MET A 1 -67.19 -15.77 14.56
CA MET A 1 -67.30 -14.48 15.29
C MET A 1 -66.07 -13.64 14.97
N LYS A 2 -66.29 -12.35 14.59
CA LYS A 2 -65.48 -11.12 14.78
C LYS A 2 -63.94 -11.23 14.81
N LYS A 3 -63.08 -10.41 14.20
CA LYS A 3 -63.05 -9.14 13.43
C LYS A 3 -61.54 -9.00 13.03
N ARG A 4 -61.18 -8.84 11.75
CA ARG A 4 -60.79 -7.57 11.06
C ARG A 4 -59.46 -6.89 11.49
N PHE A 5 -58.61 -6.67 10.47
CA PHE A 5 -57.56 -5.63 10.27
C PHE A 5 -56.28 -5.75 11.13
N PHE A 6 -55.03 -5.68 10.60
CA PHE A 6 -54.43 -4.66 9.73
C PHE A 6 -53.32 -5.21 8.79
N LEU A 7 -53.11 -4.52 7.65
CA LEU A 7 -52.05 -4.68 6.62
C LEU A 7 -50.74 -3.95 7.06
N PRO A 8 -49.67 -3.90 6.24
CA PRO A 8 -48.45 -4.71 6.25
C PRO A 8 -47.21 -3.97 6.82
N PHE A 9 -46.24 -4.69 7.38
CA PHE A 9 -44.88 -4.14 7.53
C PHE A 9 -43.96 -4.79 6.49
N LEU A 10 -43.84 -4.11 5.36
CA LEU A 10 -42.70 -4.25 4.45
C LEU A 10 -41.46 -3.79 5.24
N LEU A 11 -40.69 -4.74 5.76
CA LEU A 11 -39.34 -4.45 6.24
C LEU A 11 -38.40 -4.64 5.04
N VAL A 12 -38.17 -3.51 4.35
CA VAL A 12 -37.06 -3.33 3.42
C VAL A 12 -35.77 -3.50 4.25
N LEU A 13 -35.22 -4.71 4.26
CA LEU A 13 -33.86 -4.95 4.71
C LEU A 13 -32.94 -4.41 3.61
N SER A 14 -32.55 -3.15 3.82
CA SER A 14 -31.44 -2.50 3.14
C SER A 14 -30.19 -3.38 3.31
N LEU A 15 -29.85 -4.09 2.22
CA LEU A 15 -28.56 -4.72 2.04
C LEU A 15 -27.53 -3.60 1.78
N CYS A 16 -27.01 -3.01 2.85
CA CYS A 16 -25.74 -2.28 2.77
C CYS A 16 -24.62 -3.31 2.66
N ALA A 17 -24.46 -3.89 1.47
CA ALA A 17 -23.22 -4.52 1.07
C ALA A 17 -22.19 -3.39 0.90
N SER A 18 -21.47 -3.09 1.97
CA SER A 18 -20.26 -2.25 1.91
C SER A 18 -19.20 -3.07 1.18
N CYS A 19 -19.18 -2.94 -0.14
CA CYS A 19 -18.06 -3.36 -0.96
C CYS A 19 -16.87 -2.46 -0.61
N SER A 20 -16.09 -2.82 0.40
CA SER A 20 -14.70 -2.39 0.52
C SER A 20 -13.90 -3.16 -0.54
N GLY A 21 -14.12 -2.77 -1.79
CA GLY A 21 -13.27 -3.14 -2.91
C GLY A 21 -11.96 -2.39 -2.77
N MET A 22 -10.86 -3.13 -2.86
CA MET A 22 -9.58 -2.55 -3.22
C MET A 22 -9.82 -1.66 -4.44
N ILE A 23 -9.37 -0.42 -4.38
CA ILE A 23 -9.30 0.42 -5.57
C ILE A 23 -8.15 -0.18 -6.39
N GLU A 24 -8.47 -1.24 -7.15
CA GLU A 24 -7.91 -1.38 -8.49
C GLU A 24 -8.06 0.00 -9.14
N GLN A 25 -6.99 0.48 -9.78
CA GLN A 25 -7.04 1.61 -10.69
C GLN A 25 -8.41 1.65 -11.38
N PRO A 26 -9.20 2.73 -11.27
CA PRO A 26 -10.45 2.77 -11.99
C PRO A 26 -10.14 2.53 -13.47
N GLY A 27 -10.61 1.38 -13.98
CA GLY A 27 -10.56 1.09 -15.39
C GLY A 27 -11.26 2.22 -16.11
N PHE A 28 -10.53 2.89 -16.99
CA PHE A 28 -11.07 3.99 -17.79
C PHE A 28 -12.29 3.50 -18.55
N VAL A 29 -13.47 4.01 -18.20
CA VAL A 29 -14.65 3.87 -19.06
C VAL A 29 -14.63 5.06 -20.01
N SER A 30 -13.88 4.94 -21.11
CA SER A 30 -14.09 5.81 -22.27
C SER A 30 -15.39 5.39 -22.93
N ILE A 31 -16.45 6.20 -22.82
CA ILE A 31 -17.70 5.97 -23.54
C ILE A 31 -17.70 6.78 -24.84
N PHE A 32 -16.73 6.58 -25.74
CA PHE A 32 -16.87 7.06 -27.12
C PHE A 32 -16.29 6.05 -28.13
N LEU A 33 -17.18 5.61 -29.03
CA LEU A 33 -16.89 4.89 -30.26
C LEU A 33 -16.31 5.87 -31.28
N GLY A 34 -15.06 5.71 -31.69
CA GLY A 34 -14.51 6.46 -32.82
C GLY A 34 -13.01 6.66 -32.73
N ASN A 35 -12.34 6.57 -33.88
CA ASN A 35 -10.94 6.94 -34.04
C ASN A 35 -10.88 8.47 -34.17
N ASP A 36 -11.11 9.18 -33.06
CA ASP A 36 -11.26 10.64 -33.03
C ASP A 36 -10.06 11.29 -32.31
N ASP A 37 -9.62 12.44 -32.83
CA ASP A 37 -8.61 13.35 -32.26
C ASP A 37 -9.07 14.01 -30.93
N GLY A 38 -9.71 13.25 -30.04
CA GLY A 38 -10.33 13.70 -28.80
C GLY A 38 -9.35 13.81 -27.64
N ILE A 39 -9.64 14.71 -26.69
CA ILE A 39 -8.88 14.81 -25.45
C ILE A 39 -9.11 13.58 -24.60
N THR A 40 -8.02 12.92 -24.18
CA THR A 40 -8.08 11.76 -23.29
C THR A 40 -7.10 11.94 -22.13
N LEU A 41 -7.56 11.79 -20.89
CA LEU A 41 -6.67 11.68 -19.72
C LEU A 41 -5.93 10.33 -19.78
N LYS A 42 -4.60 10.36 -19.93
CA LYS A 42 -3.76 9.15 -20.02
C LYS A 42 -3.24 8.67 -18.68
N GLY A 43 -3.10 9.57 -17.72
CA GLY A 43 -2.60 9.23 -16.41
C GLY A 43 -2.47 10.44 -15.51
N PHE A 44 -2.06 10.16 -14.28
CA PHE A 44 -1.78 11.17 -13.28
C PHE A 44 -0.70 10.67 -12.31
N GLU A 45 -0.01 11.62 -11.69
CA GLU A 45 0.97 11.38 -10.63
C GLU A 45 0.70 12.36 -9.48
N GLN A 46 1.01 11.95 -8.25
CA GLN A 46 0.90 12.79 -7.06
C GLN A 46 2.26 12.91 -6.38
N SER A 47 2.70 14.14 -6.11
CA SER A 47 3.94 14.41 -5.37
C SER A 47 3.74 14.29 -3.86
N GLN A 48 4.86 14.29 -3.12
CA GLN A 48 4.87 14.31 -1.64
C GLN A 48 4.15 15.53 -1.05
N ASN A 49 3.98 16.61 -1.82
CA ASN A 49 3.33 17.85 -1.38
C ASN A 49 1.87 17.94 -1.84
N ASN A 50 1.27 16.84 -2.31
CA ASN A 50 -0.07 16.80 -2.90
C ASN A 50 -0.21 17.61 -4.20
N GLU A 51 0.89 17.90 -4.88
CA GLU A 51 0.83 18.43 -6.25
C GLU A 51 0.49 17.27 -7.18
N ILE A 52 -0.39 17.53 -8.14
CA ILE A 52 -0.91 16.50 -9.03
C ILE A 52 -0.53 16.86 -10.45
N ILE A 53 0.12 15.93 -11.13
CA ILE A 53 0.48 16.06 -12.54
C ILE A 53 -0.55 15.27 -13.33
N LEU A 54 -1.25 15.91 -14.26
CA LEU A 54 -2.18 15.25 -15.18
C LEU A 54 -1.59 15.23 -16.58
N PHE A 55 -1.76 14.08 -17.24
CA PHE A 55 -1.31 13.90 -18.62
C PHE A 55 -2.51 13.67 -19.53
N PHE A 56 -2.66 14.54 -20.53
CA PHE A 56 -3.70 14.43 -21.54
C PHE A 56 -3.09 14.17 -22.91
N GLU A 57 -3.67 13.24 -23.67
CA GLU A 57 -3.47 13.14 -25.11
C GLU A 57 -4.46 14.05 -25.82
N GLY A 58 -4.00 14.75 -26.85
CA GLY A 58 -4.75 15.79 -27.56
C GLY A 58 -4.44 17.19 -27.02
N GLY A 59 -4.74 18.21 -27.84
CA GLY A 59 -4.51 19.61 -27.47
C GLY A 59 -5.56 20.12 -26.49
N VAL A 60 -5.13 20.47 -25.28
CA VAL A 60 -6.00 21.11 -24.28
C VAL A 60 -5.93 22.62 -24.41
N SER A 61 -7.06 23.27 -24.68
CA SER A 61 -7.16 24.73 -24.77
C SER A 61 -7.50 25.39 -23.43
N LYS A 62 -8.17 24.65 -22.54
CA LYS A 62 -8.55 25.14 -21.20
C LYS A 62 -8.72 23.99 -20.22
N LEU A 63 -8.18 24.15 -19.02
CA LEU A 63 -8.39 23.26 -17.89
C LEU A 63 -8.94 24.06 -16.70
N GLN A 64 -10.07 23.62 -16.15
CA GLN A 64 -10.64 24.13 -14.91
C GLN A 64 -10.66 23.02 -13.88
N VAL A 65 -10.17 23.29 -12.67
CA VAL A 65 -10.02 22.28 -11.63
C VAL A 65 -10.35 22.86 -10.26
N HIS A 66 -11.00 22.06 -9.44
CA HIS A 66 -11.14 22.28 -7.99
C HIS A 66 -10.92 20.96 -7.25
N ALA A 67 -10.60 21.05 -5.96
CA ALA A 67 -10.52 19.90 -5.06
C ALA A 67 -11.75 19.84 -4.14
N LEU A 68 -12.14 18.64 -3.73
CA LEU A 68 -13.17 18.41 -2.72
C LEU A 68 -12.60 17.53 -1.61
N LYS A 69 -12.87 17.91 -0.36
CA LYS A 69 -12.38 17.22 0.85
C LYS A 69 -13.49 16.38 1.46
N GLY A 70 -13.29 15.06 1.53
CA GLY A 70 -14.29 14.12 2.03
C GLY A 70 -15.66 14.29 1.36
N ALA A 71 -16.73 14.26 2.16
CA ALA A 71 -18.12 14.45 1.71
C ALA A 71 -18.60 15.91 1.78
N LEU A 72 -17.71 16.87 2.08
CA LEU A 72 -18.08 18.27 2.19
C LEU A 72 -18.18 18.90 0.79
N PRO A 73 -19.22 19.71 0.52
CA PRO A 73 -19.42 20.34 -0.79
C PRO A 73 -18.53 21.57 -1.02
N GLU A 74 -17.55 21.82 -0.15
CA GLU A 74 -16.70 23.01 -0.24
C GLU A 74 -15.62 22.82 -1.30
N GLU A 75 -15.72 23.60 -2.38
CA GLU A 75 -14.75 23.62 -3.46
C GLU A 75 -13.46 24.34 -3.02
N ILE A 76 -12.38 23.58 -2.98
CA ILE A 76 -11.04 24.11 -2.75
C ILE A 76 -10.48 24.55 -4.10
N LEU A 77 -10.07 25.82 -4.19
CA LEU A 77 -9.44 26.37 -5.39
C LEU A 77 -8.10 25.65 -5.67
N CYS A 78 -7.82 25.36 -6.93
CA CYS A 78 -6.54 24.83 -7.36
C CYS A 78 -5.83 25.82 -8.28
N ASN A 79 -4.51 25.97 -8.11
CA ASN A 79 -3.67 26.59 -9.11
C ASN A 79 -3.38 25.57 -10.22
N VAL A 80 -3.47 26.00 -11.47
CA VAL A 80 -3.23 25.16 -12.65
C VAL A 80 -2.11 25.80 -13.46
N GLU A 81 -1.05 25.04 -13.69
CA GLU A 81 0.11 25.43 -14.49
C GLU A 81 0.29 24.42 -15.62
N GLU A 82 0.29 24.89 -16.87
CA GLU A 82 0.66 24.07 -18.02
C GLU A 82 2.19 23.93 -18.06
N ILE A 83 2.66 22.71 -18.22
CA ILE A 83 4.09 22.38 -18.28
C ILE A 83 4.45 21.97 -19.71
N GLU A 84 5.61 22.42 -20.19
CA GLU A 84 6.16 21.94 -21.46
C GLU A 84 6.42 20.43 -21.39
N ALA A 85 5.72 19.67 -22.23
CA ALA A 85 5.82 18.20 -22.26
C ALA A 85 7.27 17.69 -22.48
N ALA A 86 8.14 18.50 -23.09
CA ALA A 86 9.54 18.17 -23.32
C ALA A 86 10.34 17.91 -22.03
N GLU A 87 9.92 18.47 -20.88
CA GLU A 87 10.57 18.25 -19.59
C GLU A 87 10.27 16.87 -18.99
N PHE A 88 9.12 16.26 -19.35
CA PHE A 88 8.70 14.93 -18.86
C PHE A 88 8.98 13.80 -19.85
N LEU A 89 9.09 14.10 -21.15
CA LEU A 89 9.31 13.13 -22.23
C LEU A 89 10.76 12.60 -22.35
N GLN A 90 11.64 12.92 -21.39
CA GLN A 90 12.98 12.31 -21.34
C GLN A 90 12.94 10.84 -20.88
N ASP A 91 11.84 10.40 -20.27
CA ASP A 91 11.66 9.01 -19.92
C ASP A 91 11.24 8.17 -21.15
N LYS A 92 12.16 7.30 -21.60
CA LYS A 92 11.96 6.41 -22.77
C LYS A 92 10.72 5.53 -22.61
N ALA A 93 10.28 5.26 -21.38
CA ALA A 93 9.07 4.47 -21.10
C ALA A 93 7.78 5.19 -21.53
N TYR A 94 7.74 6.52 -21.42
CA TYR A 94 6.55 7.32 -21.74
C TYR A 94 6.31 7.41 -23.26
N LYS A 95 7.38 7.66 -24.03
CA LYS A 95 7.32 7.64 -25.51
C LYS A 95 6.95 6.28 -26.08
N ALA A 96 7.40 5.19 -25.44
CA ALA A 96 7.09 3.83 -25.89
C ALA A 96 5.61 3.45 -25.68
N LYS A 97 4.93 4.04 -24.68
CA LYS A 97 3.51 3.76 -24.36
C LYS A 97 2.51 4.63 -25.15
N ASN A 98 2.85 5.88 -25.46
CA ASN A 98 1.86 6.87 -25.92
C ASN A 98 2.04 7.36 -27.36
N GLY A 99 3.02 6.87 -28.12
CA GLY A 99 3.21 7.24 -29.54
C GLY A 99 3.61 8.72 -29.74
N ASP A 100 3.46 9.21 -30.97
CA ASP A 100 3.83 10.58 -31.41
C ASP A 100 2.68 11.61 -31.26
N PHE A 101 1.65 11.30 -30.46
CA PHE A 101 0.51 12.19 -30.28
C PHE A 101 0.87 13.42 -29.43
N PRO A 102 0.24 14.60 -29.67
CA PRO A 102 0.45 15.77 -28.83
C PRO A 102 -0.04 15.47 -27.40
N VAL A 103 0.84 15.72 -26.43
CA VAL A 103 0.55 15.54 -24.99
C VAL A 103 0.52 16.91 -24.31
N SER A 104 -0.57 17.21 -23.61
CA SER A 104 -0.68 18.37 -22.71
C SER A 104 -0.47 17.91 -21.27
N VAL A 105 0.42 18.57 -20.54
CA VAL A 105 0.76 18.24 -19.16
C VAL A 105 0.40 19.42 -18.26
N PHE A 106 -0.32 19.14 -17.17
CA PHE A 106 -0.72 20.17 -16.22
C PHE A 106 -0.31 19.78 -14.80
N LYS A 107 0.30 20.72 -14.09
CA LYS A 107 0.49 20.64 -12.64
C LYS A 107 -0.65 21.37 -11.94
N ILE A 108 -1.21 20.69 -10.95
CA ILE A 108 -2.34 21.12 -10.16
C ILE A 108 -1.86 21.20 -8.71
N THR A 109 -2.02 22.38 -8.11
CA THR A 109 -1.69 22.60 -6.69
C THR A 109 -2.95 23.05 -5.97
N PRO A 110 -3.58 22.18 -5.15
CA PRO A 110 -4.70 22.58 -4.32
C PRO A 110 -4.30 23.65 -3.30
N ASN A 111 -5.12 24.70 -3.13
CA ASN A 111 -4.90 25.76 -2.16
C ASN A 111 -5.40 25.39 -0.75
N ALA A 112 -5.24 24.12 -0.38
CA ALA A 112 -5.52 23.61 0.96
C ALA A 112 -4.49 22.56 1.34
N ASN A 113 -4.29 22.39 2.64
CA ASN A 113 -3.48 21.30 3.17
C ASN A 113 -4.37 20.09 3.42
N PHE A 114 -3.90 18.91 3.01
CA PHE A 114 -4.53 17.63 3.29
C PHE A 114 -3.69 16.87 4.32
N GLU A 115 -4.35 16.32 5.34
CA GLU A 115 -3.67 15.47 6.33
C GLU A 115 -3.21 14.15 5.68
N ILE A 116 -2.17 13.52 6.23
CA ILE A 116 -1.65 12.26 5.67
C ILE A 116 -2.75 11.20 5.68
N GLY A 117 -3.04 10.61 4.52
CA GLY A 117 -4.07 9.59 4.32
C GLY A 117 -5.50 10.14 4.20
N GLU A 118 -5.70 11.45 4.35
CA GLU A 118 -7.00 12.10 4.23
C GLU A 118 -7.55 12.03 2.82
N ASP A 119 -8.79 11.58 2.67
CA ASP A 119 -9.45 11.47 1.36
C ASP A 119 -9.80 12.85 0.79
N PHE A 120 -9.37 13.06 -0.45
CA PHE A 120 -9.80 14.18 -1.28
C PHE A 120 -9.94 13.74 -2.73
N LYS A 121 -10.55 14.60 -3.55
CA LYS A 121 -10.67 14.36 -4.98
C LYS A 121 -10.37 15.61 -5.78
N ILE A 122 -9.86 15.43 -6.98
CA ILE A 122 -9.72 16.48 -7.98
C ILE A 122 -10.84 16.31 -9.00
N CYS A 123 -11.66 17.35 -9.12
CA CYS A 123 -12.71 17.43 -10.12
C CYS A 123 -12.30 18.47 -11.16
N GLY A 124 -12.42 18.12 -12.43
CA GLY A 124 -11.98 19.03 -13.49
C GLY A 124 -12.79 18.92 -14.76
N LYS A 125 -12.74 20.01 -15.52
CA LYS A 125 -13.33 20.15 -16.84
C LYS A 125 -12.25 20.61 -17.81
N VAL A 126 -12.06 19.82 -18.85
CA VAL A 126 -11.09 20.05 -19.92
C VAL A 126 -11.84 20.45 -21.18
N SER A 127 -11.31 21.43 -21.91
CA SER A 127 -11.80 21.83 -23.23
C SER A 127 -10.68 21.76 -24.24
N GLY A 128 -10.97 21.28 -25.45
CA GLY A 128 -10.00 21.09 -26.53
C GLY A 128 -10.31 21.97 -27.73
N SER A 129 -10.24 21.36 -28.92
CA SER A 129 -10.77 21.95 -30.14
C SER A 129 -12.31 22.00 -30.12
N ILE A 130 -12.92 22.59 -31.16
CA ILE A 130 -14.35 22.92 -31.19
C ILE A 130 -15.21 21.71 -30.77
N ASN A 131 -16.04 21.90 -29.73
CA ASN A 131 -16.96 20.92 -29.13
C ASN A 131 -16.32 19.70 -28.43
N GLN A 132 -15.02 19.72 -28.13
CA GLN A 132 -14.38 18.69 -27.32
C GLN A 132 -14.32 19.10 -25.85
N PHE A 133 -14.99 18.33 -24.99
CA PHE A 133 -14.96 18.51 -23.55
C PHE A 133 -14.80 17.17 -22.84
N LEU A 134 -14.07 17.17 -21.71
CA LEU A 134 -13.92 16.02 -20.83
C LEU A 134 -14.09 16.49 -19.38
N ASP A 135 -15.08 15.95 -18.69
CA ASP A 135 -15.23 16.11 -17.24
C ASP A 135 -14.60 14.88 -16.55
N PHE A 136 -13.87 15.10 -15.45
CA PHE A 136 -13.23 14.02 -14.71
C PHE A 136 -13.32 14.23 -13.19
N GLU A 137 -13.25 13.12 -12.47
CA GLU A 137 -13.13 13.07 -11.01
C GLU A 137 -12.10 12.01 -10.64
N LEU A 138 -11.04 12.41 -9.93
CA LEU A 138 -9.93 11.54 -9.56
C LEU A 138 -9.77 11.51 -8.03
N PRO A 139 -9.78 10.33 -7.41
CA PRO A 139 -9.59 10.19 -5.97
C PRO A 139 -8.12 10.24 -5.60
N PHE A 140 -7.81 10.91 -4.48
CA PHE A 140 -6.48 11.03 -3.91
C PHE A 140 -6.54 10.91 -2.38
N LYS A 141 -5.38 10.66 -1.79
CA LYS A 141 -5.17 10.72 -0.35
C LYS A 141 -4.04 11.67 -0.03
N GLY A 142 -4.10 12.39 1.08
CA GLY A 142 -3.01 13.26 1.50
C GLY A 142 -1.68 12.49 1.58
N ALA A 143 -0.67 13.00 0.90
CA ALA A 143 0.63 12.36 0.72
C ALA A 143 1.40 12.24 2.03
N ASN A 144 2.16 11.16 2.17
CA ASN A 144 3.05 10.95 3.30
C ASN A 144 4.40 11.60 3.05
N ASN A 145 4.54 12.87 3.43
CA ASN A 145 5.79 13.64 3.30
C ASN A 145 6.80 13.38 4.44
N LYS A 146 6.47 12.52 5.40
CA LYS A 146 7.32 12.15 6.54
C LYS A 146 7.23 10.65 6.83
N PRO A 147 7.61 9.78 5.88
CA PRO A 147 7.51 8.34 6.08
C PRO A 147 8.36 7.89 7.26
N ALA A 148 7.78 7.08 8.13
CA ALA A 148 8.53 6.33 9.11
C ALA A 148 9.38 5.25 8.42
N GLU A 149 10.42 4.79 9.11
CA GLU A 149 11.29 3.73 8.63
C GLU A 149 11.16 2.53 9.55
N LEU A 150 10.73 1.39 9.00
CA LEU A 150 10.55 0.14 9.71
C LEU A 150 11.70 -0.82 9.39
N SER A 151 12.13 -1.57 10.40
CA SER A 151 12.99 -2.74 10.21
C SER A 151 12.37 -3.97 10.82
N PHE A 152 12.56 -5.14 10.20
CA PHE A 152 12.14 -6.39 10.79
C PHE A 152 12.90 -6.68 12.09
N TYR A 153 12.14 -7.11 13.10
CA TYR A 153 12.65 -7.53 14.41
C TYR A 153 12.52 -9.04 14.60
N SER A 154 11.35 -9.58 14.34
CA SER A 154 11.10 -11.03 14.44
C SER A 154 9.93 -11.45 13.56
N LEU A 155 9.95 -12.69 13.09
CA LEU A 155 8.91 -13.24 12.25
C LEU A 155 8.51 -14.65 12.69
N LYS A 156 7.21 -14.83 12.87
CA LYS A 156 6.56 -16.09 13.21
C LYS A 156 5.48 -16.40 12.18
N LEU A 157 5.59 -17.54 11.51
CA LEU A 157 4.65 -17.91 10.43
C LEU A 157 3.24 -18.26 10.91
N GLY A 158 3.10 -18.83 12.11
CA GLY A 158 1.82 -19.38 12.57
C GLY A 158 1.37 -20.61 11.78
N SER A 159 0.07 -20.91 11.82
CA SER A 159 -0.62 -21.94 11.04
C SER A 159 -2.05 -21.49 10.75
N ALA A 160 -2.84 -22.34 10.08
CA ALA A 160 -4.27 -22.07 9.83
C ALA A 160 -5.11 -21.88 11.10
N SER A 161 -4.63 -22.30 12.28
CA SER A 161 -5.32 -22.19 13.57
C SER A 161 -4.52 -21.48 14.66
N LYS A 162 -3.23 -21.23 14.45
CA LYS A 162 -2.35 -20.54 15.41
C LYS A 162 -1.83 -19.28 14.78
N GLN A 163 -1.99 -18.17 15.48
CA GLN A 163 -1.59 -16.88 14.95
C GLN A 163 -0.07 -16.78 14.78
N GLY A 164 0.34 -16.27 13.62
CA GLY A 164 1.70 -15.80 13.39
C GLY A 164 1.71 -14.28 13.35
N PHE A 165 2.90 -13.71 13.45
CA PHE A 165 3.09 -12.26 13.45
C PHE A 165 4.43 -11.89 12.86
N ILE A 166 4.57 -10.62 12.55
CA ILE A 166 5.84 -9.94 12.31
C ILE A 166 5.94 -8.81 13.32
N ARG A 167 7.12 -8.66 13.91
CA ARG A 167 7.48 -7.48 14.70
C ARG A 167 8.39 -6.62 13.88
N PHE A 168 8.13 -5.32 13.94
CA PHE A 168 8.99 -4.29 13.42
C PHE A 168 9.45 -3.39 14.56
N ASN A 169 10.63 -2.82 14.39
CA ASN A 169 11.08 -1.68 15.16
C ASN A 169 11.06 -0.44 14.27
N VAL A 170 10.58 0.68 14.80
CA VAL A 170 10.59 1.97 14.11
C VAL A 170 11.98 2.58 14.25
N LYS A 171 12.76 2.65 13.16
CA LYS A 171 14.09 3.27 13.12
C LYS A 171 14.02 4.78 13.13
N LYS A 172 13.09 5.32 12.35
CA LYS A 172 12.88 6.76 12.16
C LYS A 172 11.42 7.09 12.40
N SER A 173 11.17 8.08 13.27
CA SER A 173 9.81 8.58 13.51
C SER A 173 9.19 9.13 12.23
N GLY A 174 7.87 8.98 12.10
CA GLY A 174 7.12 9.45 10.94
C GLY A 174 5.74 8.81 10.86
N ASN A 175 5.10 8.91 9.70
CA ASN A 175 3.81 8.29 9.45
C ASN A 175 3.97 6.97 8.67
N LEU A 176 3.17 5.96 9.01
CA LEU A 176 3.18 4.65 8.33
C LEU A 176 2.37 4.62 7.03
N PHE A 177 1.59 5.66 6.72
CA PHE A 177 0.69 5.68 5.58
C PHE A 177 1.39 5.30 4.27
N GLY A 178 0.83 4.31 3.57
CA GLY A 178 1.31 3.86 2.28
C GLY A 178 2.53 2.95 2.33
N ILE A 179 3.19 2.78 3.48
CA ILE A 179 4.21 1.72 3.63
C ILE A 179 3.51 0.38 3.44
N SER A 180 4.09 -0.49 2.62
CA SER A 180 3.49 -1.78 2.31
C SER A 180 4.37 -2.95 2.71
N LEU A 181 3.70 -4.02 3.14
CA LEU A 181 4.30 -5.30 3.47
C LEU A 181 4.01 -6.27 2.33
N VAL A 182 5.05 -6.83 1.75
CA VAL A 182 4.95 -7.80 0.65
C VAL A 182 5.47 -9.15 1.13
N ASN A 183 4.63 -10.17 1.09
CA ASN A 183 4.98 -11.57 1.25
C ASN A 183 4.91 -12.22 -0.14
N ALA A 184 6.07 -12.33 -0.77
CA ALA A 184 6.22 -12.77 -2.17
C ALA A 184 5.64 -14.16 -2.44
N GLY A 185 5.54 -14.99 -1.41
CA GLY A 185 4.98 -16.33 -1.51
C GLY A 185 3.46 -16.40 -1.68
N ASN A 186 2.73 -15.31 -1.40
CA ASN A 186 1.26 -15.27 -1.47
C ASN A 186 0.73 -14.64 -2.77
N SER A 187 1.25 -13.50 -3.19
CA SER A 187 0.77 -12.79 -4.38
C SER A 187 1.82 -11.81 -4.93
N LYS A 188 1.54 -11.21 -6.11
CA LYS A 188 2.33 -10.09 -6.65
C LYS A 188 1.97 -8.74 -6.01
N GLU A 189 0.82 -8.65 -5.34
CA GLU A 189 0.34 -7.45 -4.66
C GLU A 189 0.82 -7.41 -3.21
N SER A 190 0.80 -6.21 -2.61
CA SER A 190 1.14 -6.06 -1.20
C SER A 190 0.10 -6.74 -0.29
N ASP A 191 0.54 -7.59 0.64
CA ASP A 191 -0.34 -8.26 1.60
C ASP A 191 -0.98 -7.27 2.58
N TYR A 192 -0.32 -6.15 2.83
CA TYR A 192 -0.85 -5.10 3.71
C TYR A 192 -0.27 -3.73 3.34
N ILE A 193 -1.10 -2.70 3.42
CA ILE A 193 -0.70 -1.30 3.32
C ILE A 193 -1.09 -0.65 4.64
N PHE A 194 -0.12 -0.05 5.32
CA PHE A 194 -0.37 0.59 6.60
C PHE A 194 -1.27 1.82 6.43
N PRO A 195 -2.26 2.01 7.33
CA PRO A 195 -3.07 3.22 7.36
C PRO A 195 -2.24 4.40 7.87
N ALA A 196 -2.84 5.60 7.84
CA ALA A 196 -2.23 6.76 8.48
C ALA A 196 -2.09 6.52 9.98
N PHE A 197 -0.85 6.56 10.44
CA PHE A 197 -0.50 6.29 11.83
C PHE A 197 0.86 6.92 12.14
N GLU A 198 0.91 7.79 13.15
CA GLU A 198 2.17 8.39 13.61
C GLU A 198 2.91 7.42 14.51
N ALA A 199 4.14 7.08 14.13
CA ALA A 199 5.01 6.16 14.84
C ALA A 199 6.28 6.89 15.31
N GLU A 200 6.63 6.69 16.58
CA GLU A 200 7.86 7.23 17.16
C GLU A 200 9.01 6.22 17.04
N ALA A 201 10.23 6.70 16.79
CA ALA A 201 11.44 5.88 16.78
C ALA A 201 11.58 5.08 18.09
N GLY A 202 11.94 3.81 17.98
CA GLY A 202 12.00 2.86 19.09
C GLY A 202 10.65 2.19 19.42
N SER A 203 9.54 2.62 18.83
CA SER A 203 8.26 1.94 19.00
C SER A 203 8.26 0.57 18.33
N ILE A 204 7.52 -0.36 18.92
CA ILE A 204 7.30 -1.70 18.36
C ILE A 204 5.98 -1.71 17.61
N ILE A 205 6.03 -2.14 16.34
CA ILE A 205 4.84 -2.42 15.53
C ILE A 205 4.70 -3.93 15.41
N VAL A 206 3.51 -4.46 15.70
CA VAL A 206 3.18 -5.88 15.54
C VAL A 206 2.16 -6.02 14.43
N PHE A 207 2.51 -6.73 13.36
CA PHE A 207 1.57 -7.11 12.32
C PHE A 207 1.19 -8.59 12.47
N TYR A 208 -0.09 -8.87 12.54
CA TYR A 208 -0.63 -10.22 12.51
C TYR A 208 -1.05 -10.60 11.10
N TRP A 209 -0.64 -11.79 10.62
CA TRP A 209 -0.92 -12.22 9.24
C TRP A 209 -2.40 -12.32 8.88
N PHE A 210 -3.27 -12.51 9.87
CA PHE A 210 -4.70 -12.70 9.67
C PHE A 210 -5.49 -12.22 10.90
N LEU A 211 -6.79 -12.00 10.68
CA LEU A 211 -7.74 -11.53 11.68
C LEU A 211 -7.79 -12.44 12.93
N PRO A 212 -8.21 -11.90 14.09
CA PRO A 212 -8.38 -12.68 15.32
C PRO A 212 -9.24 -13.93 15.10
N SER A 213 -8.81 -15.07 15.66
CA SER A 213 -9.53 -16.34 15.51
C SER A 213 -10.86 -16.39 16.27
N ASP A 214 -11.04 -15.52 17.26
CA ASP A 214 -12.25 -15.40 18.07
C ASP A 214 -13.36 -14.60 17.36
N GLY A 215 -13.07 -14.05 16.17
CA GLY A 215 -14.01 -13.24 15.39
C GLY A 215 -14.18 -11.81 15.90
N SER A 216 -13.36 -11.37 16.87
CA SER A 216 -13.30 -9.97 17.25
C SER A 216 -12.87 -9.09 16.07
N ILE A 217 -13.38 -7.86 16.04
CA ILE A 217 -13.00 -6.86 15.06
C ILE A 217 -11.78 -6.13 15.62
N PRO A 218 -10.58 -6.31 15.06
CA PRO A 218 -9.39 -5.64 15.57
C PRO A 218 -9.39 -4.17 15.18
N GLU A 219 -8.82 -3.34 16.05
CA GLU A 219 -8.51 -1.94 15.79
C GLU A 219 -7.02 -1.83 15.42
N ASP A 220 -6.74 -1.36 14.21
CA ASP A 220 -5.36 -1.12 13.75
C ASP A 220 -4.78 0.08 14.51
N GLY A 221 -3.52 -0.04 14.95
CA GLY A 221 -2.86 0.99 15.74
C GLY A 221 -3.21 0.94 17.25
N ALA A 222 -3.90 -0.10 17.71
CA ALA A 222 -4.17 -0.26 19.13
C ALA A 222 -2.88 -0.54 19.92
N LEU A 223 -2.62 0.27 20.96
CA LEU A 223 -1.50 0.06 21.88
C LEU A 223 -1.81 -1.09 22.85
N VAL A 224 -0.98 -2.12 22.84
CA VAL A 224 -1.13 -3.29 23.72
C VAL A 224 0.13 -3.52 24.54
N SER A 225 -0.03 -4.08 25.74
CA SER A 225 1.07 -4.57 26.58
C SER A 225 1.34 -6.06 26.33
N SER A 226 2.48 -6.54 26.81
CA SER A 226 2.87 -7.96 26.76
C SER A 226 1.86 -8.92 27.39
N ASP A 227 1.08 -8.47 28.38
CA ASP A 227 0.07 -9.32 29.03
C ASP A 227 -1.11 -9.65 28.10
N ALA A 228 -1.37 -8.77 27.13
CA ALA A 228 -2.46 -8.90 26.15
C ALA A 228 -1.96 -9.35 24.77
N CYS A 229 -0.64 -9.44 24.57
CA CYS A 229 -0.03 -9.67 23.26
C CYS A 229 1.16 -10.62 23.37
N ASN A 230 0.96 -11.85 22.93
CA ASN A 230 2.00 -12.90 22.94
C ASN A 230 3.16 -12.67 21.96
N ALA A 231 3.10 -11.63 21.14
CA ALA A 231 4.21 -11.22 20.28
C ALA A 231 5.25 -10.39 21.07
N LEU A 232 4.84 -9.72 22.14
CA LEU A 232 5.68 -8.82 22.92
C LEU A 232 6.40 -9.55 24.06
N GLU A 233 7.59 -9.09 24.39
CA GLU A 233 8.36 -9.54 25.55
C GLU A 233 7.90 -8.84 26.83
N ALA A 234 8.22 -9.43 27.99
CA ALA A 234 7.75 -8.91 29.27
C ALA A 234 8.18 -7.45 29.47
N GLY A 235 7.19 -6.57 29.73
CA GLY A 235 7.41 -5.14 29.95
C GLY A 235 7.38 -4.29 28.66
N GLU A 236 7.31 -4.91 27.48
CA GLU A 236 7.15 -4.19 26.22
C GLU A 236 5.70 -3.72 26.00
N LYS A 237 5.57 -2.67 25.19
CA LYS A 237 4.33 -2.23 24.58
C LYS A 237 4.52 -2.09 23.09
N GLY A 238 3.47 -2.31 22.31
CA GLY A 238 3.52 -2.16 20.86
C GLY A 238 2.16 -1.87 20.27
N PHE A 239 2.16 -1.37 19.04
CA PHE A 239 0.95 -1.08 18.27
C PHE A 239 0.63 -2.25 17.35
N CYS A 240 -0.59 -2.76 17.41
CA CYS A 240 -1.01 -3.93 16.66
C CYS A 240 -1.75 -3.57 15.36
N PHE A 241 -1.44 -4.29 14.30
CA PHE A 241 -2.07 -4.20 12.99
C PHE A 241 -2.42 -5.61 12.50
N TRP A 242 -3.47 -5.72 11.70
CA TRP A 242 -4.06 -7.03 11.37
C TRP A 242 -4.29 -7.19 9.87
N GLY A 243 -3.80 -8.29 9.33
CA GLY A 243 -4.09 -8.71 7.96
C GLY A 243 -5.59 -8.86 7.72
N ARG A 244 -6.02 -8.66 6.48
CA ARG A 244 -7.45 -8.59 6.10
C ARG A 244 -8.09 -9.96 5.81
N VAL A 245 -7.32 -11.04 5.92
CA VAL A 245 -7.79 -12.41 5.65
C VAL A 245 -8.17 -13.14 6.93
N LYS A 246 -9.12 -14.08 6.84
CA LYS A 246 -9.51 -14.95 7.97
C LYS A 246 -8.61 -16.18 8.13
N LYS A 247 -7.93 -16.59 7.05
CA LYS A 247 -7.03 -17.75 7.02
C LYS A 247 -5.79 -17.38 6.23
N PHE A 248 -4.64 -17.73 6.77
CA PHE A 248 -3.34 -17.53 6.16
C PHE A 248 -2.67 -18.88 5.93
N GLN A 249 -2.08 -19.07 4.75
CA GLN A 249 -1.28 -20.25 4.45
C GLN A 249 0.20 -19.86 4.47
N PRO A 250 0.93 -20.11 5.57
CA PRO A 250 2.32 -19.71 5.67
C PRO A 250 3.18 -20.42 4.62
N LYS A 251 4.06 -19.66 3.98
CA LYS A 251 5.15 -20.21 3.17
C LYS A 251 6.39 -20.38 4.03
N ARG A 252 6.95 -21.59 4.02
CA ARG A 252 8.10 -21.98 4.84
C ARG A 252 9.45 -21.59 4.24
N THR A 253 9.45 -21.27 2.95
CA THR A 253 10.55 -20.69 2.18
C THR A 253 9.97 -19.48 1.48
N ASN A 254 10.56 -18.31 1.70
CA ASN A 254 9.95 -17.05 1.32
C ASN A 254 10.89 -15.84 1.39
N ALA A 255 10.46 -14.76 0.75
CA ALA A 255 10.99 -13.41 0.85
C ALA A 255 9.87 -12.48 1.35
N VAL A 256 10.15 -11.71 2.40
CA VAL A 256 9.21 -10.71 2.91
C VAL A 256 9.88 -9.35 2.91
N LEU A 257 9.24 -8.37 2.30
CA LEU A 257 9.80 -7.05 2.02
C LEU A 257 8.93 -5.95 2.65
N ILE A 258 9.56 -4.84 3.02
CA ILE A 258 8.89 -3.59 3.37
C ILE A 258 9.16 -2.59 2.25
N LYS A 259 8.11 -2.10 1.59
CA LYS A 259 8.20 -1.09 0.53
C LYS A 259 7.68 0.25 1.01
N THR A 260 8.31 1.32 0.55
CA THR A 260 7.88 2.71 0.76
C THR A 260 6.83 3.06 -0.30
N GLY A 261 5.70 3.62 0.13
CA GLY A 261 4.52 3.75 -0.73
C GLY A 261 4.69 4.57 -2.00
N GLN A 262 5.37 5.72 -1.95
CA GLN A 262 5.34 6.70 -3.06
C GLN A 262 6.47 6.56 -4.09
N ASN A 263 7.57 5.88 -3.77
CA ASN A 263 8.78 5.84 -4.62
C ASN A 263 9.28 4.43 -4.94
N GLU A 264 8.45 3.39 -4.71
CA GLU A 264 8.80 1.97 -4.89
C GLU A 264 10.04 1.48 -4.11
N GLY A 265 10.66 2.32 -3.27
CA GLY A 265 11.90 2.00 -2.56
C GLY A 265 11.70 1.00 -1.42
N LEU A 266 12.64 0.06 -1.27
CA LEU A 266 12.66 -0.89 -0.17
C LEU A 266 13.22 -0.27 1.13
N GLN A 267 12.63 -0.63 2.28
CA GLN A 267 13.13 -0.23 3.60
C GLN A 267 13.94 -1.34 4.28
N ASP A 268 13.45 -2.58 4.23
CA ASP A 268 14.11 -3.75 4.81
C ASP A 268 13.56 -5.03 4.17
N ALA A 269 14.31 -6.12 4.33
CA ALA A 269 13.96 -7.43 3.79
C ALA A 269 14.32 -8.54 4.79
N VAL A 270 13.56 -9.64 4.71
CA VAL A 270 13.92 -10.89 5.37
C VAL A 270 13.71 -12.06 4.43
N LEU A 271 14.80 -12.79 4.16
CA LEU A 271 14.79 -13.99 3.34
C LEU A 271 15.00 -15.22 4.23
N PHE A 272 14.13 -16.21 4.10
CA PHE A 272 14.26 -17.45 4.86
C PHE A 272 13.86 -18.67 4.03
N ARG A 273 14.49 -19.79 4.34
CA ARG A 273 14.21 -21.08 3.72
C ARG A 273 14.02 -22.18 4.73
N HIS A 274 13.14 -23.10 4.39
CA HIS A 274 13.04 -24.35 5.11
C HIS A 274 14.27 -25.23 4.82
N PRO A 275 14.82 -25.95 5.82
CA PRO A 275 16.08 -26.70 5.65
C PRO A 275 16.07 -27.75 4.54
N ASN A 276 14.88 -28.27 4.20
CA ASN A 276 14.72 -29.31 3.19
C ASN A 276 14.43 -28.77 1.79
N ASP A 277 14.18 -27.46 1.63
CA ASP A 277 13.87 -26.86 0.34
C ASP A 277 15.19 -26.52 -0.38
N GLN A 278 15.25 -26.85 -1.68
CA GLN A 278 16.43 -26.69 -2.54
C GLN A 278 16.28 -25.57 -3.58
N ASP A 279 15.08 -25.01 -3.70
CA ASP A 279 14.73 -23.89 -4.56
C ASP A 279 13.76 -22.95 -3.82
N TRP A 280 13.53 -21.76 -4.37
CA TRP A 280 12.57 -20.79 -3.82
C TRP A 280 11.10 -21.25 -3.95
N GLY A 281 10.83 -22.31 -4.71
CA GLY A 281 9.50 -22.86 -4.98
C GLY A 281 8.63 -22.02 -5.93
N ARG A 282 8.88 -20.71 -6.05
CA ARG A 282 8.15 -19.78 -6.92
C ARG A 282 9.06 -18.67 -7.47
N PRO A 283 8.91 -18.28 -8.75
CA PRO A 283 9.67 -17.17 -9.34
C PRO A 283 9.47 -15.83 -8.63
N GLU A 284 8.28 -15.57 -8.07
CA GLU A 284 8.00 -14.31 -7.36
C GLU A 284 8.85 -14.16 -6.09
N ILE A 285 9.13 -15.28 -5.42
CA ILE A 285 9.98 -15.29 -4.21
C ILE A 285 11.43 -15.02 -4.60
N GLU A 286 11.91 -15.66 -5.67
CA GLU A 286 13.24 -15.43 -6.21
C GLU A 286 13.43 -13.99 -6.66
N GLN A 287 12.45 -13.42 -7.37
CA GLN A 287 12.50 -12.02 -7.80
C GLN A 287 12.55 -11.05 -6.61
N ALA A 288 11.78 -11.30 -5.55
CA ALA A 288 11.81 -10.49 -4.34
C ALA A 288 13.15 -10.61 -3.59
N ALA A 289 13.78 -11.79 -3.61
CA ALA A 289 15.12 -11.99 -3.05
C ALA A 289 16.18 -11.22 -3.83
N LEU A 290 16.10 -11.23 -5.16
CA LEU A 290 16.97 -10.44 -6.04
C LEU A 290 16.77 -8.93 -5.82
N GLU A 291 15.51 -8.47 -5.74
CA GLU A 291 15.17 -7.06 -5.48
C GLU A 291 15.81 -6.57 -4.16
N ALA A 292 15.73 -7.40 -3.10
CA ALA A 292 16.35 -7.09 -1.81
C ALA A 292 17.88 -6.98 -1.89
N ALA A 293 18.52 -7.86 -2.67
CA ALA A 293 19.96 -7.84 -2.86
C ALA A 293 20.42 -6.65 -3.72
N GLU A 294 19.70 -6.33 -4.79
CA GLU A 294 19.96 -5.15 -5.63
C GLU A 294 19.83 -3.84 -4.84
N ALA A 295 18.91 -3.79 -3.88
CA ALA A 295 18.77 -2.68 -2.94
C ALA A 295 19.81 -2.67 -1.80
N CYS A 296 20.76 -3.61 -1.77
CA CYS A 296 21.73 -3.80 -0.69
C CYS A 296 21.09 -4.04 0.69
N LEU A 297 19.84 -4.52 0.72
CA LEU A 297 19.09 -4.86 1.93
C LEU A 297 19.14 -6.36 2.25
N TRP A 298 19.81 -7.14 1.39
CA TRP A 298 20.22 -8.51 1.65
C TRP A 298 21.58 -8.82 1.01
N MET A 299 22.46 -9.49 1.75
CA MET A 299 23.86 -9.76 1.40
C MET A 299 24.18 -11.25 1.59
N PRO A 300 25.12 -11.80 0.80
CA PRO A 300 25.85 -11.15 -0.29
C PRO A 300 25.03 -11.00 -1.59
N ASP A 301 23.97 -11.78 -1.75
CA ASP A 301 23.10 -11.81 -2.93
C ASP A 301 21.73 -12.42 -2.56
N GLY A 302 20.83 -12.52 -3.54
CA GLY A 302 19.49 -13.12 -3.39
C GLY A 302 19.44 -14.64 -3.52
N ASP A 303 20.58 -15.35 -3.47
CA ASP A 303 20.61 -16.81 -3.58
C ASP A 303 19.92 -17.45 -2.36
N LEU A 304 19.16 -18.51 -2.60
CA LEU A 304 18.52 -19.34 -1.58
C LEU A 304 19.51 -19.76 -0.48
N LEU A 305 20.74 -20.11 -0.84
CA LEU A 305 21.76 -20.57 0.11
C LEU A 305 22.15 -19.50 1.12
N ASN A 306 22.00 -18.22 0.76
CA ASN A 306 22.28 -17.06 1.60
C ASN A 306 21.07 -16.60 2.43
N ALA A 307 19.91 -17.27 2.29
CA ALA A 307 18.74 -17.06 3.12
C ALA A 307 18.89 -17.71 4.51
N ILE A 308 18.11 -17.25 5.48
CA ILE A 308 18.07 -17.85 6.82
C ILE A 308 17.55 -19.28 6.71
N GLN A 309 18.40 -20.27 6.96
CA GLN A 309 17.98 -21.67 6.99
C GLN A 309 17.30 -22.00 8.34
N ALA A 310 15.97 -21.99 8.37
CA ALA A 310 15.20 -22.16 9.59
C ALA A 310 13.89 -22.94 9.38
N ASN A 311 13.60 -23.88 10.28
CA ASN A 311 12.28 -24.50 10.37
C ASN A 311 11.37 -23.65 11.28
N ILE A 312 10.79 -22.59 10.70
CA ILE A 312 9.86 -21.68 11.37
C ILE A 312 8.50 -22.38 11.52
N THR A 313 7.98 -22.44 12.74
CA THR A 313 6.75 -23.18 13.06
C THR A 313 5.85 -22.32 13.95
N PRO A 314 4.61 -22.72 14.26
CA PRO A 314 3.79 -22.00 15.25
C PRO A 314 4.40 -21.89 16.65
N ALA A 315 5.47 -22.63 16.95
CA ALA A 315 6.18 -22.61 18.23
C ALA A 315 7.60 -22.05 18.14
N LYS A 316 8.02 -21.58 16.95
CA LYS A 316 9.36 -21.02 16.73
C LYS A 316 9.30 -19.81 15.80
N MET A 317 10.13 -18.82 16.05
CA MET A 317 10.24 -17.63 15.22
C MET A 317 11.71 -17.35 14.91
N ILE A 318 11.98 -16.67 13.82
CA ILE A 318 13.28 -16.03 13.61
C ILE A 318 13.26 -14.67 14.29
N LYS A 319 14.34 -14.31 14.96
CA LYS A 319 14.52 -13.04 15.65
C LYS A 319 15.87 -12.46 15.26
N ARG A 320 15.91 -11.17 14.95
CA ARG A 320 17.15 -10.46 14.66
C ARG A 320 17.95 -10.28 15.95
N ILE A 321 19.26 -10.55 15.90
CA ILE A 321 20.16 -10.53 17.06
C ILE A 321 20.35 -9.11 17.58
N SER A 322 20.55 -8.16 16.67
CA SER A 322 20.73 -6.74 16.98
C SER A 322 19.80 -5.90 16.12
N GLN A 323 19.35 -4.80 16.72
CA GLN A 323 18.63 -3.73 16.03
C GLN A 323 19.54 -2.52 15.79
N GLU A 324 20.69 -2.45 16.42
CA GLU A 324 21.63 -1.34 16.24
C GLU A 324 22.62 -1.62 15.12
N THR A 325 23.03 -2.88 14.97
CA THR A 325 23.96 -3.33 13.94
C THR A 325 23.25 -4.35 13.05
N ILE A 326 22.94 -3.93 11.82
CA ILE A 326 22.29 -4.75 10.81
C ILE A 326 23.28 -4.92 9.66
N ASN A 327 23.71 -6.15 9.42
CA ASN A 327 24.62 -6.51 8.32
C ASN A 327 23.87 -6.98 7.06
N HIS A 328 22.53 -7.00 7.13
CA HIS A 328 21.63 -7.38 6.05
C HIS A 328 21.89 -8.80 5.55
N ASN A 329 22.12 -9.79 6.42
CA ASN A 329 22.34 -11.17 5.99
C ASN A 329 21.77 -12.19 6.98
N ALA A 330 21.82 -13.47 6.61
CA ALA A 330 21.29 -14.56 7.44
C ALA A 330 21.90 -14.66 8.84
N ALA A 331 23.15 -14.21 9.05
CA ALA A 331 23.81 -14.28 10.35
C ALA A 331 23.26 -13.26 11.36
N ASP A 332 22.52 -12.25 10.90
CA ASP A 332 21.81 -11.33 11.79
C ASP A 332 20.62 -11.97 12.51
N TRP A 333 20.30 -13.24 12.23
CA TRP A 333 19.08 -13.89 12.67
C TRP A 333 19.32 -15.18 13.44
N VAL A 334 18.51 -15.41 14.45
CA VAL A 334 18.49 -16.65 15.24
C VAL A 334 17.10 -17.25 15.28
N LEU A 335 17.03 -18.57 15.29
CA LEU A 335 15.80 -19.31 15.55
C LEU A 335 15.56 -19.39 17.06
N THR A 336 14.46 -18.79 17.53
CA THR A 336 14.02 -18.82 18.93
C THR A 336 12.62 -19.43 19.08
N LYS A 337 12.21 -19.72 20.31
CA LYS A 337 10.84 -20.13 20.66
C LYS A 337 9.92 -18.91 20.71
#